data_AF-A0A7Z6U7H1-F1
#
_entry.id   AF-A0A7Z6U7H1-F1
#
_cell.length_a   1.000
_cell.length_b   1.000
_cell.length_c   1.000
_cell.angle_alpha   90.00
_cell.angle_beta   90.00
_cell.angle_gamma   90.00
#
_symmetry.space_group_name_H-M   'P 1'
#
loop_
_entity.id
_entity.type
_entity.pdbx_description
1 polymer ?
#
loop_
_entity_poly.entity_id
_entity_poly.type
_entity_poly.pdbx_seq_one_letter_code
_entity_poly.pdbx_strand_id
1 'polypeptide(L)'
;LASGGNLLLRRSAAINNQAGQLISQSLMTLNTSGQLDNRNRGTVAANNTLKVVAGGSVLNDADGLIYSQNADANLNAASLSNVRGAVQSVSALVVDVADTVDNQNGRIIAQNGDLNLTGANLYSQGGVLSSLQGLFTANVSGVLKNGYDANRQGGVIQAQRLNLTALGGFDNYGGRVSARGGEALITTPGFDNRNGGLYAKGLVRVNGGNFDNSGDNDGQIAGGQVELNLSGALNNRFGIIESDSTLAVTAASLDNQTGQLRALGGGGTTNFQIGNLFDNRNGTLESANS
;
A
#
# COMPACT_ATOMS: atom_id res chain seq x y z
N LEU A 1 -5.15 5.72 31.94
CA LEU A 1 -5.99 6.94 32.00
C LEU A 1 -7.24 6.72 31.16
N ALA A 2 -8.42 6.87 31.75
CA ALA A 2 -9.69 6.82 31.03
C ALA A 2 -10.48 8.11 31.29
N SER A 3 -11.05 8.72 30.23
CA SER A 3 -11.90 9.92 30.33
C SER A 3 -13.28 9.65 29.77
N GLY A 4 -14.33 10.06 30.49
CA GLY A 4 -15.72 10.02 30.03
C GLY A 4 -16.07 11.11 29.01
N GLY A 5 -15.20 12.10 28.81
CA GLY A 5 -15.35 13.17 27.83
C GLY A 5 -14.09 13.34 26.99
N ASN A 6 -13.88 14.54 26.44
CA ASN A 6 -12.67 14.85 25.68
C ASN A 6 -11.42 14.62 26.53
N LEU A 7 -10.42 13.98 25.95
CA LEU A 7 -9.10 13.84 26.56
C LEU A 7 -8.09 14.66 25.77
N LEU A 8 -7.45 15.61 26.44
CA LEU A 8 -6.42 16.45 25.84
C LEU A 8 -5.15 16.35 26.68
N LEU A 9 -4.11 15.75 26.11
CA LEU A 9 -2.77 15.77 26.68
C LEU A 9 -1.93 16.80 25.92
N ARG A 10 -1.42 17.82 26.62
CA ARG A 10 -0.63 18.90 26.03
C ARG A 10 0.77 18.93 26.63
N ARG A 11 1.76 19.30 25.80
CA ARG A 11 3.11 19.69 26.24
C ARG A 11 3.87 18.58 26.99
N SER A 12 3.62 17.31 26.67
CA SER A 12 4.48 16.23 27.16
C SER A 12 5.79 16.21 26.38
N ALA A 13 6.90 15.93 27.05
CA ALA A 13 8.18 15.69 26.37
C ALA A 13 8.23 14.29 25.75
N ALA A 14 7.58 13.32 26.39
CA ALA A 14 7.36 11.97 25.89
C ALA A 14 6.11 11.39 26.57
N ILE A 15 5.49 10.39 25.94
CA ILE A 15 4.40 9.61 26.50
C ILE A 15 4.85 8.15 26.53
N ASN A 16 4.83 7.51 27.70
CA ASN A 16 5.01 6.08 27.84
C ASN A 16 3.68 5.44 28.24
N ASN A 17 3.15 4.59 27.37
CA ASN A 17 1.91 3.84 27.52
C ASN A 17 2.13 2.33 27.28
N GLN A 18 3.35 1.83 27.51
CA GLN A 18 3.62 0.39 27.39
C GLN A 18 2.77 -0.41 28.39
N ALA A 19 2.11 -1.46 27.91
CA ALA A 19 1.11 -2.23 28.66
C ALA A 19 0.01 -1.38 29.34
N GLY A 20 -0.12 -0.11 28.94
CA GLY A 20 -1.03 0.87 29.51
C GLY A 20 -2.24 1.11 28.63
N GLN A 21 -3.17 1.93 29.12
CA GLN A 21 -4.36 2.33 28.39
C GLN A 21 -4.57 3.85 28.52
N LEU A 22 -4.63 4.54 27.38
CA LEU A 22 -5.14 5.89 27.23
C LEU A 22 -6.45 5.79 26.47
N ILE A 23 -7.57 6.04 27.14
CA ILE A 23 -8.91 5.85 26.57
C ILE A 23 -9.75 7.13 26.75
N SER A 24 -10.45 7.55 25.70
CA SER A 24 -11.46 8.61 25.75
C SER A 24 -12.79 8.11 25.19
N GLN A 25 -13.89 8.39 25.90
CA GLN A 25 -15.25 8.12 25.42
C GLN A 25 -15.75 9.18 24.41
N SER A 26 -14.89 10.14 24.01
CA SER A 26 -15.18 11.17 23.01
C SER A 26 -13.93 11.45 22.16
N LEU A 27 -13.62 12.72 21.88
CA LEU A 27 -12.40 13.15 21.18
C LEU A 27 -11.16 12.92 22.06
N MET A 28 -10.10 12.36 21.48
CA MET A 28 -8.77 12.37 22.08
C MET A 28 -7.79 13.18 21.24
N THR A 29 -7.02 14.05 21.90
CA THR A 29 -5.85 14.70 21.32
C THR A 29 -4.63 14.46 22.21
N LEU A 30 -3.63 13.78 21.67
CA LEU A 30 -2.32 13.60 22.28
C LEU A 30 -1.31 14.49 21.57
N ASN A 31 -0.70 15.43 22.30
CA ASN A 31 0.34 16.31 21.77
C ASN A 31 1.60 16.17 22.63
N THR A 32 2.64 15.58 22.03
CA THR A 32 3.95 15.36 22.63
C THR A 32 5.05 15.91 21.72
N SER A 33 6.06 16.57 22.29
CA SER A 33 7.19 17.10 21.50
C SER A 33 8.21 16.01 21.14
N GLY A 34 8.19 14.87 21.82
CA GLY A 34 9.08 13.73 21.59
C GLY A 34 8.30 12.47 21.25
N GLN A 35 8.72 11.35 21.84
CA GLN A 35 8.21 10.01 21.50
C GLN A 35 6.84 9.73 22.15
N LEU A 36 6.00 8.95 21.44
CA LEU A 36 4.91 8.17 22.02
C LEU A 36 5.31 6.68 22.00
N ASP A 37 5.50 6.07 23.16
CA ASP A 37 5.74 4.63 23.30
C ASP A 37 4.44 3.92 23.70
N ASN A 38 3.82 3.23 22.75
CA ASN A 38 2.60 2.45 22.90
C ASN A 38 2.85 0.95 22.65
N ARG A 39 4.11 0.50 22.75
CA ARG A 39 4.48 -0.90 22.51
C ARG A 39 3.95 -1.84 23.60
N ASN A 40 4.14 -3.14 23.40
CA ASN A 40 3.96 -4.16 24.43
C ASN A 40 2.52 -4.17 25.00
N ARG A 41 1.53 -4.31 24.11
CA ARG A 41 0.09 -4.27 24.45
C ARG A 41 -0.40 -2.94 25.02
N GLY A 42 0.26 -1.83 24.68
CA GLY A 42 -0.24 -0.49 24.96
C GLY A 42 -1.47 -0.16 24.10
N THR A 43 -2.45 0.51 24.68
CA THR A 43 -3.67 0.95 23.96
C THR A 43 -3.85 2.46 24.04
N VAL A 44 -3.96 3.12 22.89
CA VAL A 44 -4.47 4.49 22.73
C VAL A 44 -5.78 4.42 21.93
N ALA A 45 -6.91 4.71 22.57
CA ALA A 45 -8.22 4.57 21.93
C ALA A 45 -9.16 5.74 22.21
N ALA A 46 -9.84 6.23 21.17
CA ALA A 46 -10.89 7.23 21.29
C ALA A 46 -12.21 6.69 20.73
N ASN A 47 -13.33 7.02 21.38
CA ASN A 47 -14.65 6.64 20.89
C ASN A 47 -15.09 7.51 19.70
N ASN A 48 -14.63 8.76 19.66
CA ASN A 48 -14.77 9.66 18.51
C ASN A 48 -13.37 9.94 17.92
N THR A 49 -13.15 11.08 17.27
CA THR A 49 -11.90 11.37 16.57
C THR A 49 -10.68 11.17 17.48
N LEU A 50 -9.65 10.51 16.95
CA LEU A 50 -8.34 10.39 17.58
C LEU A 50 -7.34 11.26 16.83
N LYS A 51 -6.65 12.15 17.55
CA LYS A 51 -5.53 12.93 17.01
C LYS A 51 -4.27 12.67 17.83
N VAL A 52 -3.24 12.13 17.18
CA VAL A 52 -1.90 11.95 17.74
C VAL A 52 -0.94 12.86 16.99
N VAL A 53 -0.28 13.75 17.71
CA VAL A 53 0.80 14.60 17.19
C VAL A 53 2.03 14.36 18.05
N ALA A 54 3.03 13.74 17.46
CA ALA A 54 4.32 13.45 18.08
C ALA A 54 5.44 14.16 17.32
N GLY A 55 6.20 15.02 18.00
CA GLY A 55 7.39 15.62 17.40
C GLY A 55 8.53 14.62 17.17
N GLY A 56 8.48 13.45 17.83
CA GLY A 56 9.38 12.32 17.62
C GLY A 56 8.67 11.09 17.06
N SER A 57 9.22 9.91 17.35
CA SER A 57 8.69 8.64 16.89
C SER A 57 7.40 8.24 17.62
N VAL A 58 6.50 7.57 16.91
CA VAL A 58 5.45 6.75 17.51
C VAL A 58 5.89 5.29 17.42
N LEU A 59 6.02 4.63 18.57
CA LEU A 59 6.32 3.21 18.67
C LEU A 59 5.05 2.47 19.07
N ASN A 60 4.52 1.63 18.19
CA ASN A 60 3.26 0.92 18.35
C ASN A 60 3.43 -0.60 18.11
N ASP A 61 4.64 -1.10 18.26
CA ASP A 61 5.01 -2.50 18.03
C ASP A 61 4.46 -3.45 19.10
N ALA A 62 4.61 -4.75 18.84
CA ALA A 62 4.38 -5.82 19.82
C ALA A 62 2.99 -5.71 20.48
N ASP A 63 1.95 -5.88 19.66
CA ASP A 63 0.54 -5.78 20.03
C ASP A 63 0.09 -4.39 20.52
N GLY A 64 0.84 -3.33 20.18
CA GLY A 64 0.38 -1.96 20.37
C GLY A 64 -0.85 -1.64 19.53
N LEU A 65 -1.81 -0.92 20.12
CA LEU A 65 -3.07 -0.52 19.48
C LEU A 65 -3.28 0.99 19.54
N ILE A 66 -3.44 1.62 18.38
CA ILE A 66 -3.91 3.00 18.22
C ILE A 66 -5.22 2.95 17.44
N TYR A 67 -6.33 3.40 18.03
CA TYR A 67 -7.66 3.15 17.47
C TYR A 67 -8.68 4.29 17.65
N SER A 68 -9.45 4.58 16.61
CA SER A 68 -10.67 5.39 16.69
C SER A 68 -11.91 4.54 16.40
N GLN A 69 -12.85 4.50 17.36
CA GLN A 69 -13.96 3.54 17.37
C GLN A 69 -15.17 3.95 16.53
N ASN A 70 -15.46 5.24 16.33
CA ASN A 70 -16.62 5.67 15.54
C ASN A 70 -16.33 6.82 14.57
N ALA A 71 -15.09 7.28 14.48
CA ALA A 71 -14.73 8.45 13.69
C ALA A 71 -13.30 8.35 13.14
N ASP A 72 -12.79 9.45 12.59
CA ASP A 72 -11.47 9.48 11.97
C ASP A 72 -10.33 9.33 12.97
N ALA A 73 -9.18 8.86 12.50
CA ALA A 73 -7.92 8.97 13.23
C ALA A 73 -6.87 9.71 12.40
N ASN A 74 -6.11 10.58 13.06
CA ASN A 74 -5.02 11.34 12.47
C ASN A 74 -3.76 11.12 13.30
N LEU A 75 -2.71 10.60 12.67
CA LEU A 75 -1.41 10.38 13.27
C LEU A 75 -0.36 11.19 12.51
N ASN A 76 0.23 12.17 13.19
CA ASN A 76 1.36 12.95 12.70
C ASN A 76 2.59 12.67 13.56
N ALA A 77 3.69 12.24 12.94
CA ALA A 77 4.90 11.83 13.65
C ALA A 77 6.19 12.05 12.84
N ALA A 78 7.35 12.04 13.50
CA ALA A 78 8.62 12.01 12.80
C ALA A 78 8.86 10.64 12.13
N SER A 79 8.56 9.55 12.83
CA SER A 79 8.56 8.18 12.31
C SER A 79 7.48 7.34 12.99
N LEU A 80 7.03 6.26 12.35
CA LEU A 80 6.10 5.30 12.93
C LEU A 80 6.70 3.89 12.84
N SER A 81 6.86 3.24 13.99
CA SER A 81 7.07 1.79 14.08
C SER A 81 5.76 1.14 14.52
N ASN A 82 5.23 0.24 13.71
CA ASN A 82 3.97 -0.48 13.89
C ASN A 82 4.18 -1.99 13.64
N VAL A 83 5.36 -2.50 13.99
CA VAL A 83 5.78 -3.88 13.74
C VAL A 83 5.00 -4.83 14.65
N ARG A 84 4.16 -5.67 14.06
CA ARG A 84 3.16 -6.47 14.80
C ARG A 84 2.23 -5.60 15.67
N GLY A 85 2.01 -4.36 15.25
CA GLY A 85 1.08 -3.42 15.85
C GLY A 85 -0.18 -3.21 15.03
N ALA A 86 -1.09 -2.40 15.54
CA ALA A 86 -2.30 -1.97 14.85
C ALA A 86 -2.55 -0.46 14.99
N VAL A 87 -2.69 0.22 13.85
CA VAL A 87 -3.24 1.58 13.76
C VAL A 87 -4.53 1.52 12.94
N GLN A 88 -5.66 1.88 13.54
CA GLN A 88 -6.95 1.67 12.89
C GLN A 88 -7.95 2.81 13.13
N SER A 89 -8.87 2.99 12.20
CA SER A 89 -10.03 3.88 12.34
C SER A 89 -11.26 3.24 11.71
N VAL A 90 -12.43 3.49 12.31
CA VAL A 90 -13.71 3.14 11.69
C VAL A 90 -14.04 4.00 10.46
N SER A 91 -13.62 5.26 10.43
CA SER A 91 -13.85 6.19 9.32
C SER A 91 -12.55 6.39 8.53
N ALA A 92 -12.14 7.64 8.26
CA ALA A 92 -10.90 7.92 7.55
C ALA A 92 -9.69 7.80 8.48
N LEU A 93 -8.56 7.34 7.93
CA LEU A 93 -7.29 7.26 8.63
C LEU A 93 -6.23 8.07 7.87
N VAL A 94 -5.62 9.03 8.56
CA VAL A 94 -4.46 9.77 8.06
C VAL A 94 -3.23 9.35 8.86
N VAL A 95 -2.20 8.87 8.17
CA VAL A 95 -0.86 8.59 8.70
C VAL A 95 0.12 9.49 7.96
N ASP A 96 0.50 10.59 8.60
CA ASP A 96 1.38 11.62 8.05
C ASP A 96 2.71 11.59 8.81
N VAL A 97 3.72 11.00 8.18
CA VAL A 97 5.00 10.74 8.82
C VAL A 97 6.13 11.36 8.00
N ALA A 98 7.06 12.04 8.67
CA ALA A 98 8.14 12.73 7.96
C ALA A 98 9.17 11.77 7.36
N ASP A 99 9.54 10.71 8.10
CA ASP A 99 10.50 9.70 7.70
C ASP A 99 9.79 8.36 7.41
N THR A 100 10.08 7.31 8.18
CA THR A 100 9.70 5.95 7.81
C THR A 100 8.43 5.51 8.53
N VAL A 101 7.53 4.87 7.79
CA VAL A 101 6.44 4.05 8.31
C VAL A 101 6.84 2.58 8.20
N ASP A 102 7.15 1.97 9.33
CA ASP A 102 7.42 0.54 9.44
C ASP A 102 6.17 -0.21 9.93
N ASN A 103 5.48 -0.85 8.99
CA ASN A 103 4.29 -1.67 9.20
C ASN A 103 4.58 -3.17 8.96
N GLN A 104 5.82 -3.61 9.11
CA GLN A 104 6.16 -5.03 8.91
C GLN A 104 5.37 -5.93 9.85
N ASN A 105 4.69 -6.94 9.31
CA ASN A 105 3.80 -7.82 10.08
C ASN A 105 2.71 -7.08 10.90
N GLY A 106 2.48 -5.80 10.63
CA GLY A 106 1.54 -4.91 11.30
C GLY A 106 0.26 -4.69 10.49
N ARG A 107 -0.61 -3.83 11.01
CA ARG A 107 -1.87 -3.45 10.36
C ARG A 107 -2.09 -1.93 10.42
N ILE A 108 -2.35 -1.32 9.28
CA ILE A 108 -2.87 0.06 9.17
C ILE A 108 -4.17 0.01 8.36
N ILE A 109 -5.31 0.29 9.01
CA ILE A 109 -6.64 0.03 8.44
C ILE A 109 -7.62 1.19 8.66
N ALA A 110 -8.19 1.69 7.57
CA ALA A 110 -9.44 2.45 7.57
C ALA A 110 -10.60 1.51 7.22
N GLN A 111 -11.62 1.41 8.06
CA GLN A 111 -12.72 0.47 7.84
C GLN A 111 -13.73 1.01 6.83
N ASN A 112 -14.29 2.19 7.05
CA ASN A 112 -15.37 2.75 6.22
C ASN A 112 -14.97 4.00 5.44
N GLY A 113 -13.75 4.51 5.64
CA GLY A 113 -13.25 5.71 4.96
C GLY A 113 -11.93 5.49 4.24
N ASP A 114 -11.39 6.59 3.71
CA ASP A 114 -10.12 6.59 3.00
C ASP A 114 -8.94 6.39 3.94
N LEU A 115 -7.90 5.73 3.43
CA LEU A 115 -6.58 5.70 4.06
C LEU A 115 -5.68 6.66 3.29
N ASN A 116 -5.09 7.63 3.98
CA ASN A 116 -4.09 8.54 3.41
C ASN A 116 -2.77 8.37 4.16
N LEU A 117 -1.73 7.93 3.47
CA LEU A 117 -0.41 7.70 4.05
C LEU A 117 0.64 8.53 3.33
N THR A 118 1.40 9.32 4.10
CA THR A 118 2.58 10.05 3.60
C THR A 118 3.81 9.66 4.41
N GLY A 119 4.94 9.46 3.73
CA GLY A 119 6.19 9.01 4.34
C GLY A 119 7.39 9.19 3.41
N ALA A 120 8.60 9.18 3.96
CA ALA A 120 9.81 8.99 3.17
C ALA A 120 9.96 7.54 2.71
N ASN A 121 9.71 6.58 3.59
CA ASN A 121 9.73 5.15 3.25
C ASN A 121 8.52 4.45 3.86
N LEU A 122 8.05 3.40 3.18
CA LEU A 122 6.95 2.56 3.66
C LEU A 122 7.36 1.09 3.59
N TYR A 123 7.53 0.46 4.75
CA TYR A 123 7.82 -0.97 4.87
C TYR A 123 6.56 -1.69 5.34
N SER A 124 6.09 -2.68 4.58
CA SER A 124 4.86 -3.41 4.87
C SER A 124 4.98 -4.91 4.53
N GLN A 125 6.20 -5.44 4.50
CA GLN A 125 6.43 -6.87 4.30
C GLN A 125 5.73 -7.69 5.39
N GLY A 126 4.96 -8.71 4.99
CA GLY A 126 4.08 -9.48 5.89
C GLY A 126 2.95 -8.69 6.56
N GLY A 127 2.87 -7.37 6.32
CA GLY A 127 1.89 -6.48 6.92
C GLY A 127 0.64 -6.28 6.06
N VAL A 128 -0.33 -5.55 6.60
CA VAL A 128 -1.58 -5.18 5.92
C VAL A 128 -1.76 -3.67 5.91
N LEU A 129 -2.00 -3.11 4.73
CA LEU A 129 -2.46 -1.74 4.52
C LEU A 129 -3.82 -1.79 3.83
N SER A 130 -4.84 -1.20 4.44
CA SER A 130 -6.20 -1.39 3.96
C SER A 130 -7.11 -0.17 4.11
N SER A 131 -7.88 0.12 3.06
CA SER A 131 -9.11 0.94 3.14
C SER A 131 -10.29 0.10 2.63
N LEU A 132 -11.05 -0.53 3.54
CA LEU A 132 -11.98 -1.60 3.14
C LEU A 132 -13.12 -1.09 2.23
N GLN A 133 -13.56 0.15 2.45
CA GLN A 133 -14.67 0.77 1.70
C GLN A 133 -14.27 2.04 0.93
N GLY A 134 -13.01 2.48 1.02
CA GLY A 134 -12.56 3.75 0.46
C GLY A 134 -11.37 3.65 -0.49
N LEU A 135 -10.82 4.81 -0.81
CA LEU A 135 -9.56 4.96 -1.51
C LEU A 135 -8.40 4.79 -0.51
N PHE A 136 -7.38 4.04 -0.91
CA PHE A 136 -6.07 4.15 -0.26
C PHE A 136 -5.13 4.96 -1.15
N THR A 137 -4.69 6.10 -0.61
CA THR A 137 -3.66 6.95 -1.18
C THR A 137 -2.37 6.81 -0.39
N ALA A 138 -1.27 6.49 -1.08
CA ALA A 138 0.08 6.50 -0.50
C ALA A 138 0.99 7.42 -1.30
N ASN A 139 1.63 8.39 -0.64
CA ASN A 139 2.64 9.27 -1.22
C ASN A 139 3.97 9.06 -0.51
N VAL A 140 4.89 8.35 -1.16
CA VAL A 140 6.19 7.97 -0.60
C VAL A 140 7.32 8.56 -1.45
N SER A 141 8.20 9.36 -0.83
CA SER A 141 9.31 10.01 -1.56
C SER A 141 10.49 9.07 -1.83
N GLY A 142 10.60 7.98 -1.07
CA GLY A 142 11.55 6.89 -1.24
C GLY A 142 10.83 5.61 -1.62
N VAL A 143 11.16 4.50 -0.96
CA VAL A 143 10.71 3.17 -1.36
C VAL A 143 9.42 2.73 -0.66
N LEU A 144 8.60 1.98 -1.40
CA LEU A 144 7.49 1.20 -0.85
C LEU A 144 7.84 -0.28 -0.97
N LYS A 145 7.92 -0.99 0.17
CA LYS A 145 8.19 -2.43 0.24
C LYS A 145 6.98 -3.20 0.75
N ASN A 146 6.28 -3.85 -0.16
CA ASN A 146 5.13 -4.74 0.09
C ASN A 146 5.44 -6.22 -0.19
N GLY A 147 6.68 -6.55 -0.52
CA GLY A 147 7.10 -7.92 -0.82
C GLY A 147 7.21 -8.85 0.39
N TYR A 148 7.98 -9.94 0.22
CA TYR A 148 8.24 -10.93 1.25
C TYR A 148 9.01 -10.38 2.46
N ASP A 149 8.63 -10.84 3.64
CA ASP A 149 9.44 -10.73 4.84
C ASP A 149 10.43 -11.91 4.98
N ALA A 150 11.13 -11.98 6.12
CA ALA A 150 12.12 -13.03 6.39
C ALA A 150 11.53 -14.46 6.39
N ASN A 151 10.22 -14.61 6.55
CA ASN A 151 9.52 -15.90 6.58
C ASN A 151 8.71 -16.15 5.29
N ARG A 152 8.97 -15.37 4.23
CA ARG A 152 8.23 -15.41 2.96
C ARG A 152 6.74 -15.12 3.12
N GLN A 153 6.36 -14.30 4.09
CA GLN A 153 5.03 -13.70 4.12
C GLN A 153 5.05 -12.39 3.32
N GLY A 154 4.28 -12.33 2.23
CA GLY A 154 4.11 -11.13 1.43
C GLY A 154 3.24 -10.09 2.14
N GLY A 155 3.48 -8.81 1.88
CA GLY A 155 2.60 -7.73 2.29
C GLY A 155 1.29 -7.72 1.50
N VAL A 156 0.24 -7.16 2.11
CA VAL A 156 -1.08 -6.99 1.50
C VAL A 156 -1.47 -5.52 1.49
N ILE A 157 -1.63 -4.96 0.30
CA ILE A 157 -2.26 -3.66 0.06
C ILE A 157 -3.62 -3.90 -0.58
N GLN A 158 -4.68 -3.38 0.02
CA GLN A 158 -6.03 -3.54 -0.53
C GLN A 158 -6.94 -2.35 -0.26
N ALA A 159 -7.73 -1.96 -1.24
CA ALA A 159 -8.76 -0.94 -1.06
C ALA A 159 -9.88 -1.06 -2.11
N GLN A 160 -10.91 -0.22 -2.05
CA GLN A 160 -11.86 -0.13 -3.17
C GLN A 160 -11.17 0.43 -4.41
N ARG A 161 -10.35 1.46 -4.23
CA ARG A 161 -9.48 2.06 -5.24
C ARG A 161 -8.09 2.31 -4.64
N LEU A 162 -7.06 2.33 -5.47
CA LEU A 162 -5.69 2.58 -5.05
C LEU A 162 -5.08 3.73 -5.86
N ASN A 163 -4.38 4.62 -5.17
CA ASN A 163 -3.51 5.63 -5.77
C ASN A 163 -2.16 5.64 -5.03
N LEU A 164 -1.16 4.97 -5.59
CA LEU A 164 0.10 4.69 -4.92
C LEU A 164 1.25 5.33 -5.68
N THR A 165 1.97 6.24 -5.01
CA THR A 165 3.18 6.88 -5.54
C THR A 165 4.36 6.51 -4.66
N ALA A 166 5.41 5.95 -5.25
CA ALA A 166 6.68 5.63 -4.59
C ALA A 166 7.85 6.10 -5.47
N LEU A 167 8.48 7.23 -5.12
CA LEU A 167 9.48 7.88 -5.99
C LEU A 167 10.87 7.24 -5.94
N GLY A 168 11.12 6.34 -4.99
CA GLY A 168 12.37 5.56 -4.88
C GLY A 168 12.27 4.12 -5.40
N GLY A 169 11.08 3.66 -5.77
CA GLY A 169 10.83 2.29 -6.22
C GLY A 169 9.73 1.59 -5.41
N PHE A 170 9.06 0.64 -6.06
CA PHE A 170 8.03 -0.19 -5.46
C PHE A 170 8.45 -1.65 -5.57
N ASP A 171 8.75 -2.25 -4.43
CA ASP A 171 8.99 -3.69 -4.27
C ASP A 171 7.69 -4.37 -3.83
N ASN A 172 7.11 -5.15 -4.73
CA ASN A 172 5.98 -6.06 -4.49
C ASN A 172 6.40 -7.52 -4.74
N TYR A 173 7.66 -7.87 -4.52
CA TYR A 173 8.18 -9.22 -4.74
C TYR A 173 7.51 -10.22 -3.78
N GLY A 174 6.62 -11.08 -4.29
CA GLY A 174 5.80 -11.97 -3.45
C GLY A 174 4.64 -11.30 -2.71
N GLY A 175 4.43 -10.01 -2.94
CA GLY A 175 3.39 -9.21 -2.31
C GLY A 175 2.09 -9.15 -3.12
N ARG A 176 1.03 -8.61 -2.49
CA ARG A 176 -0.30 -8.47 -3.10
C ARG A 176 -0.79 -7.04 -3.04
N VAL A 177 -1.23 -6.50 -4.17
CA VAL A 177 -1.86 -5.18 -4.34
C VAL A 177 -3.21 -5.34 -5.02
N SER A 178 -4.31 -4.89 -4.40
CA SER A 178 -5.67 -5.15 -4.88
C SER A 178 -6.62 -3.95 -4.79
N ALA A 179 -7.11 -3.45 -5.92
CA ALA A 179 -8.28 -2.58 -5.98
C ALA A 179 -9.54 -3.43 -6.20
N ARG A 180 -10.34 -3.58 -5.15
CA ARG A 180 -11.47 -4.52 -5.10
C ARG A 180 -12.72 -4.04 -5.83
N GLY A 181 -12.86 -2.75 -6.09
CA GLY A 181 -14.06 -2.16 -6.71
C GLY A 181 -13.78 -1.29 -7.93
N GLY A 182 -12.63 -0.64 -7.99
CA GLY A 182 -12.27 0.28 -9.07
C GLY A 182 -10.83 0.11 -9.52
N GLU A 183 -10.15 1.24 -9.71
CA GLU A 183 -8.82 1.33 -10.31
C GLU A 183 -7.68 1.14 -9.29
N ALA A 184 -6.56 0.62 -9.79
CA ALA A 184 -5.25 0.67 -9.14
C ALA A 184 -4.31 1.52 -9.98
N LEU A 185 -3.99 2.71 -9.50
CA LEU A 185 -3.07 3.65 -10.13
C LEU A 185 -1.73 3.63 -9.38
N ILE A 186 -0.65 3.32 -10.08
CA ILE A 186 0.70 3.23 -9.52
C ILE A 186 1.64 4.15 -10.29
N THR A 187 2.43 4.95 -9.56
CA THR A 187 3.51 5.77 -10.11
C THR A 187 4.82 5.46 -9.39
N THR A 188 5.82 4.95 -10.12
CA THR A 188 7.13 4.58 -9.54
C THR A 188 8.21 4.50 -10.62
N PRO A 189 9.48 4.90 -10.38
CA PRO A 189 10.54 4.74 -11.38
C PRO A 189 10.91 3.27 -11.63
N GLY A 190 10.59 2.38 -10.69
CA GLY A 190 10.83 0.94 -10.82
C GLY A 190 9.78 0.14 -10.08
N PHE A 191 9.26 -0.91 -10.70
CA PHE A 191 8.28 -1.80 -10.09
C PHE A 191 8.75 -3.26 -10.19
N ASP A 192 8.99 -3.88 -9.04
CA ASP A 192 9.29 -5.31 -8.92
C ASP A 192 8.03 -6.03 -8.45
N ASN A 193 7.32 -6.68 -9.36
CA ASN A 193 6.14 -7.50 -9.09
C ASN A 193 6.45 -9.00 -9.24
N ARG A 194 7.72 -9.41 -9.10
CA ARG A 194 8.06 -10.81 -9.27
C ARG A 194 7.31 -11.69 -8.28
N ASN A 195 6.82 -12.86 -8.67
CA ASN A 195 6.00 -13.75 -7.80
C ASN A 195 4.84 -13.04 -7.07
N GLY A 196 4.50 -11.83 -7.51
CA GLY A 196 3.64 -10.89 -6.84
C GLY A 196 2.39 -10.69 -7.66
N GLY A 197 1.47 -9.90 -7.11
CA GLY A 197 0.18 -9.75 -7.75
C GLY A 197 -0.39 -8.35 -7.66
N LEU A 198 -0.74 -7.77 -8.80
CA LEU A 198 -1.39 -6.48 -8.96
C LEU A 198 -2.73 -6.63 -9.66
N TYR A 199 -3.83 -6.28 -8.99
CA TYR A 199 -5.16 -6.55 -9.53
C TYR A 199 -6.10 -5.39 -9.28
N ALA A 200 -7.01 -5.16 -10.23
CA ALA A 200 -8.07 -4.19 -10.11
C ALA A 200 -9.36 -4.73 -10.72
N LYS A 201 -10.53 -4.44 -10.13
CA LYS A 201 -11.81 -4.69 -10.81
C LYS A 201 -11.98 -3.82 -12.05
N GLY A 202 -11.54 -2.57 -11.97
CA GLY A 202 -11.53 -1.63 -13.08
C GLY A 202 -10.17 -1.64 -13.77
N LEU A 203 -9.52 -0.50 -13.77
CA LEU A 203 -8.25 -0.29 -14.43
C LEU A 203 -7.05 -0.61 -13.54
N VAL A 204 -6.07 -1.36 -14.05
CA VAL A 204 -4.69 -1.31 -13.56
C VAL A 204 -3.92 -0.34 -14.44
N ARG A 205 -3.36 0.73 -13.86
CA ARG A 205 -2.41 1.62 -14.55
C ARG A 205 -1.10 1.71 -13.80
N VAL A 206 0.00 1.45 -14.49
CA VAL A 206 1.36 1.65 -13.97
C VAL A 206 2.07 2.67 -14.84
N ASN A 207 2.41 3.82 -14.26
CA ASN A 207 3.30 4.81 -14.86
C ASN A 207 4.69 4.65 -14.23
N GLY A 208 5.71 4.33 -15.02
CA GLY A 208 7.01 4.07 -14.43
C GLY A 208 8.18 3.92 -15.38
N GLY A 209 9.30 3.42 -14.85
CA GLY A 209 10.50 3.10 -15.63
C GLY A 209 10.56 1.62 -15.94
N ASN A 210 11.44 0.89 -15.26
CA ASN A 210 11.56 -0.56 -15.43
C ASN A 210 10.49 -1.30 -14.63
N PHE A 211 9.88 -2.30 -15.25
CA PHE A 211 8.88 -3.16 -14.63
C PHE A 211 9.28 -4.63 -14.80
N ASP A 212 9.56 -5.31 -13.68
CA ASP A 212 9.70 -6.76 -13.62
C ASP A 212 8.41 -7.42 -13.12
N ASN A 213 7.73 -8.17 -13.99
CA ASN A 213 6.55 -9.00 -13.70
C ASN A 213 6.88 -10.51 -13.86
N SER A 214 8.14 -10.89 -13.68
CA SER A 214 8.59 -12.28 -13.88
C SER A 214 8.44 -13.15 -12.62
N GLY A 215 9.03 -14.34 -12.63
CA GLY A 215 9.30 -15.12 -11.41
C GLY A 215 8.92 -16.59 -11.52
N ASP A 216 9.43 -17.40 -10.59
CA ASP A 216 9.24 -18.86 -10.58
C ASP A 216 7.80 -19.29 -10.21
N ASN A 217 7.01 -18.39 -9.62
CA ASN A 217 5.58 -18.56 -9.30
C ASN A 217 4.70 -17.52 -10.02
N ASP A 218 5.21 -16.97 -11.13
CA ASP A 218 4.61 -15.94 -11.97
C ASP A 218 4.40 -14.58 -11.27
N GLY A 219 4.82 -13.49 -11.92
CA GLY A 219 4.27 -12.17 -11.61
C GLY A 219 2.91 -12.02 -12.28
N GLN A 220 1.89 -11.57 -11.54
CA GLN A 220 0.52 -11.52 -12.03
C GLN A 220 -0.02 -10.09 -12.06
N ILE A 221 -0.61 -9.74 -13.20
CA ILE A 221 -1.40 -8.53 -13.37
C ILE A 221 -2.75 -8.92 -13.97
N ALA A 222 -3.85 -8.48 -13.34
CA ALA A 222 -5.17 -8.60 -13.96
C ALA A 222 -6.08 -7.42 -13.67
N GLY A 223 -6.83 -6.99 -14.68
CA GLY A 223 -7.93 -6.07 -14.44
C GLY A 223 -8.92 -5.95 -15.60
N GLY A 224 -9.99 -5.18 -15.39
CA GLY A 224 -10.93 -4.84 -16.46
C GLY A 224 -10.22 -4.17 -17.64
N GLN A 225 -9.24 -3.33 -17.33
CA GLN A 225 -8.27 -2.76 -18.27
C GLN A 225 -6.88 -2.81 -17.66
N VAL A 226 -5.85 -2.96 -18.49
CA VAL A 226 -4.45 -2.88 -18.07
C VAL A 226 -3.73 -1.89 -18.98
N GLU A 227 -3.16 -0.85 -18.39
CA GLU A 227 -2.36 0.17 -19.06
C GLU A 227 -0.97 0.29 -18.40
N LEU A 228 0.07 -0.07 -19.13
CA LEU A 228 1.45 0.02 -18.67
C LEU A 228 2.16 1.13 -19.46
N ASN A 229 2.42 2.26 -18.82
CA ASN A 229 3.11 3.40 -19.42
C ASN A 229 4.53 3.48 -18.86
N LEU A 230 5.45 2.80 -19.53
CA LEU A 230 6.81 2.57 -19.05
C LEU A 230 7.82 3.33 -19.92
N SER A 231 8.71 4.10 -19.28
CA SER A 231 9.87 4.69 -19.96
C SER A 231 11.03 3.69 -20.11
N GLY A 232 10.97 2.57 -19.40
CA GLY A 232 12.00 1.52 -19.36
C GLY A 232 11.53 0.19 -19.94
N ALA A 233 12.18 -0.89 -19.52
CA ALA A 233 11.88 -2.24 -20.00
C ALA A 233 10.74 -2.89 -19.20
N LEU A 234 9.90 -3.65 -19.90
CA LEU A 234 8.98 -4.62 -19.30
C LEU A 234 9.58 -6.03 -19.40
N ASN A 235 9.87 -6.65 -18.27
CA ASN A 235 10.21 -8.08 -18.17
C ASN A 235 8.96 -8.84 -17.70
N ASN A 236 8.30 -9.56 -18.59
CA ASN A 236 7.14 -10.41 -18.32
C ASN A 236 7.48 -11.91 -18.48
N ARG A 237 8.74 -12.31 -18.29
CA ARG A 237 9.13 -13.72 -18.44
C ARG A 237 8.49 -14.60 -17.38
N PHE A 238 7.84 -15.70 -17.77
CA PHE A 238 6.98 -16.49 -16.88
C PHE A 238 5.85 -15.68 -16.22
N GLY A 239 5.67 -14.41 -16.58
CA GLY A 239 4.66 -13.55 -16.01
C GLY A 239 3.34 -13.65 -16.76
N ILE A 240 2.27 -13.24 -16.10
CA ILE A 240 0.92 -13.20 -16.64
C ILE A 240 0.40 -11.78 -16.55
N ILE A 241 -0.02 -11.22 -17.68
CA ILE A 241 -0.72 -9.94 -17.76
C ILE A 241 -1.99 -10.16 -18.56
N GLU A 242 -3.13 -10.05 -17.87
CA GLU A 242 -4.45 -10.27 -18.44
C GLU A 242 -5.35 -9.06 -18.27
N SER A 243 -6.13 -8.75 -19.29
CA SER A 243 -7.19 -7.74 -19.22
C SER A 243 -8.51 -8.32 -19.71
N ASP A 244 -9.62 -7.87 -19.11
CA ASP A 244 -10.97 -8.24 -19.60
C ASP A 244 -11.35 -7.46 -20.87
N SER A 245 -10.69 -6.34 -21.18
CA SER A 245 -11.00 -5.51 -22.35
C SER A 245 -9.77 -4.90 -23.01
N THR A 246 -9.16 -3.89 -22.39
CA THR A 246 -8.02 -3.16 -22.97
C THR A 246 -6.72 -3.61 -22.36
N LEU A 247 -5.77 -3.99 -23.22
CA LEU A 247 -4.37 -4.22 -22.88
C LEU A 247 -3.50 -3.23 -23.67
N ALA A 248 -3.05 -2.18 -23.01
CA ALA A 248 -2.17 -1.18 -23.61
C ALA A 248 -0.80 -1.18 -22.92
N VAL A 249 0.27 -1.33 -23.70
CA VAL A 249 1.64 -1.33 -23.19
C VAL A 249 2.50 -0.39 -24.02
N THR A 250 3.04 0.63 -23.36
CA THR A 250 4.11 1.49 -23.86
C THR A 250 5.37 1.16 -23.08
N ALA A 251 6.46 0.79 -23.76
CA ALA A 251 7.73 0.50 -23.10
C ALA A 251 8.94 0.73 -24.04
N ALA A 252 10.13 0.90 -23.47
CA ALA A 252 11.35 0.95 -24.26
C ALA A 252 11.69 -0.41 -24.89
N SER A 253 11.43 -1.49 -24.18
CA SER A 253 11.56 -2.88 -24.66
C SER A 253 10.62 -3.79 -23.89
N LEU A 254 10.26 -4.92 -24.48
CA LEU A 254 9.38 -5.91 -23.87
C LEU A 254 9.99 -7.31 -24.05
N ASP A 255 10.20 -8.02 -22.94
CA ASP A 255 10.60 -9.43 -22.90
C ASP A 255 9.45 -10.24 -22.31
N ASN A 256 8.73 -10.95 -23.16
CA ASN A 256 7.62 -11.86 -22.83
C ASN A 256 7.98 -13.32 -23.14
N GLN A 257 9.26 -13.69 -23.08
CA GLN A 257 9.63 -15.10 -23.25
C GLN A 257 8.96 -15.95 -22.17
N THR A 258 8.33 -17.06 -22.56
CA THR A 258 7.58 -17.96 -21.66
C THR A 258 6.46 -17.28 -20.84
N GLY A 259 6.16 -16.01 -21.11
CA GLY A 259 5.12 -15.24 -20.44
C GLY A 259 3.82 -15.19 -21.24
N GLN A 260 2.81 -14.55 -20.65
CA GLN A 260 1.48 -14.41 -21.22
C GLN A 260 1.04 -12.94 -21.21
N LEU A 261 0.59 -12.47 -22.37
CA LEU A 261 -0.04 -11.15 -22.57
C LEU A 261 -1.40 -11.39 -23.23
N ARG A 262 -2.51 -11.12 -22.53
CA ARG A 262 -3.84 -11.51 -23.01
C ARG A 262 -4.90 -10.42 -22.80
N ALA A 263 -5.61 -10.07 -23.86
CA ALA A 263 -6.87 -9.32 -23.77
C ALA A 263 -8.03 -10.28 -24.07
N LEU A 264 -8.82 -10.60 -23.05
CA LEU A 264 -9.77 -11.73 -23.09
C LEU A 264 -11.16 -11.37 -23.60
N GLY A 265 -11.56 -10.10 -23.55
CA GLY A 265 -12.88 -9.65 -24.01
C GLY A 265 -12.91 -9.10 -25.44
N GLY A 266 -14.09 -9.19 -26.06
CA GLY A 266 -14.33 -8.76 -27.44
C GLY A 266 -14.26 -7.24 -27.68
N GLY A 267 -14.40 -6.43 -26.63
CA GLY A 267 -14.36 -4.97 -26.73
C GLY A 267 -13.09 -4.37 -26.12
N GLY A 268 -12.74 -3.13 -26.49
CA GLY A 268 -11.53 -2.45 -26.05
C GLY A 268 -10.44 -2.48 -27.13
N THR A 269 -9.18 -2.29 -26.73
CA THR A 269 -8.04 -2.32 -27.65
C THR A 269 -6.86 -3.07 -27.07
N THR A 270 -6.14 -3.78 -27.94
CA THR A 270 -4.83 -4.34 -27.62
C THR A 270 -3.81 -3.51 -28.38
N ASN A 271 -2.95 -2.78 -27.67
CA ASN A 271 -2.01 -1.83 -28.27
C ASN A 271 -0.63 -1.93 -27.62
N PHE A 272 0.38 -2.19 -28.43
CA PHE A 272 1.78 -2.27 -28.00
C PHE A 272 2.61 -1.20 -28.72
N GLN A 273 3.11 -0.24 -27.96
CA GLN A 273 4.02 0.81 -28.41
C GLN A 273 5.42 0.53 -27.82
N ILE A 274 6.17 -0.34 -28.50
CA ILE A 274 7.49 -0.77 -28.04
C ILE A 274 8.59 -0.11 -28.87
N GLY A 275 9.46 0.65 -28.22
CA GLY A 275 10.48 1.45 -28.90
C GLY A 275 11.62 0.64 -29.52
N ASN A 276 11.98 -0.49 -28.89
CA ASN A 276 13.08 -1.36 -29.33
C ASN A 276 12.58 -2.82 -29.47
N LEU A 277 13.25 -3.76 -28.80
CA LEU A 277 12.94 -5.18 -28.91
C LEU A 277 11.59 -5.52 -28.26
N PHE A 278 10.73 -6.16 -29.05
CA PHE A 278 9.59 -6.96 -28.59
C PHE A 278 9.98 -8.43 -28.73
N ASP A 279 10.29 -9.11 -27.63
CA ASP A 279 10.65 -10.53 -27.62
C ASP A 279 9.52 -11.37 -27.03
N ASN A 280 8.88 -12.20 -27.86
CA ASN A 280 7.81 -13.11 -27.47
C ASN A 280 8.16 -14.57 -27.79
N ARG A 281 9.45 -14.91 -27.83
CA ARG A 281 9.86 -16.29 -28.11
C ARG A 281 9.37 -17.22 -27.00
N ASN A 282 8.64 -18.27 -27.38
CA ASN A 282 7.98 -19.20 -26.46
C ASN A 282 6.94 -18.55 -25.52
N GLY A 283 6.55 -17.29 -25.77
CA GLY A 283 5.50 -16.59 -25.04
C GLY A 283 4.17 -16.62 -25.78
N THR A 284 3.10 -16.28 -25.06
CA THR A 284 1.75 -16.16 -25.60
C THR A 284 1.34 -14.70 -25.68
N LEU A 285 0.85 -14.31 -26.85
CA LEU A 285 0.13 -13.06 -27.06
C LEU A 285 -1.26 -13.38 -27.62
N GLU A 286 -2.30 -13.04 -26.87
CA GLU A 286 -3.70 -13.27 -27.27
C GLU A 286 -4.49 -11.96 -27.20
N SER A 287 -5.32 -11.72 -28.21
CA SER A 287 -6.27 -10.62 -28.22
C SER A 287 -7.59 -11.11 -28.78
N ALA A 288 -8.65 -10.97 -27.98
CA ALA A 288 -10.01 -11.21 -28.39
C ALA A 288 -10.71 -9.94 -28.91
N ASN A 289 -10.05 -8.77 -28.85
CA ASN A 289 -10.63 -7.50 -29.29
C ASN A 289 -10.96 -7.54 -30.79
N SER A 290 -12.15 -7.06 -31.16
CA SER A 290 -12.66 -7.03 -32.54
C SER A 290 -13.07 -5.64 -32.97
#